data_AF-A0A1B8FKI5-F1
#
_entry.id   AF-A0A1B8FKI5-F1
#
_cell.length_a   1.000
_cell.length_b   1.000
_cell.length_c   1.000
_cell.angle_alpha   90.00
_cell.angle_beta   90.00
_cell.angle_gamma   90.00
#
_symmetry.space_group_name_H-M   'P 1'
#
loop_
_entity.id
_entity.type
_entity.pdbx_description
1 polymer ?
#
loop_
_entity_poly.entity_id
_entity_poly.type
_entity_poly.pdbx_seq_one_letter_code
_entity_poly.pdbx_strand_id
1 'polypeptide(L)'
;MASISWFNGAWGNPSQQTLPKLVRSFLELSDPTIAVTETFYLVNVLILSNHIGKAHELINALYKHRNEIAPATSTSANTNSSTPVLEYFWQTHDMLGRPIGEEQYESILKGTSLTLDEYLAKEQRGQYRECCRTDWMPKHLSITEPKDPHIWRETDNPAILAMCSRLLAKEENQRVHRPQLIMRDALAAAMKLYAQPQAPVEEGVDYMSTEAWKSRHSFLLYRRLAMELAIRLGELDTASEVLSMALRLDGFGSSSGASLQNFLFVPGIYDVLPLLAKGGKESNPYFIEEQDADTLVKDIISAVDLRVTKGQQRRLPPREAGWEDLLERLAQGAWTVNSREYKGMGFESAADILFPPATEAEIEAVEKDHGELPADFKDMVRIANGYRGGRYFLAGGMTGIQDIAPSDSPLEEVEYDFYSRGLKEIEGDYSGYILQIEPASECDGYVHFIIPPAMWKANGEESVKDGEYQYWYSASWSGLTIWNSVRDSIVEKVEYIEQLIEEGGREDDDYESDG
;
A
#
# COMPACT_ATOMS: atom_id res chain seq x y z
N MET A 1 -20.32 -18.20 4.45
CA MET A 1 -19.54 -18.36 3.21
C MET A 1 -18.08 -18.14 3.58
N ALA A 2 -17.16 -18.97 3.08
CA ALA A 2 -15.73 -18.72 3.28
C ALA A 2 -15.38 -17.41 2.58
N SER A 3 -14.61 -16.54 3.26
CA SER A 3 -14.16 -15.28 2.70
C SER A 3 -13.13 -15.56 1.60
N ILE A 4 -13.29 -14.94 0.42
CA ILE A 4 -12.30 -15.08 -0.66
C ILE A 4 -11.02 -14.39 -0.21
N SER A 5 -9.91 -15.13 -0.19
CA SER A 5 -8.61 -14.65 0.25
C SER A 5 -7.55 -14.82 -0.84
N TRP A 6 -6.62 -13.88 -0.94
CA TRP A 6 -5.47 -13.98 -1.85
C TRP A 6 -4.18 -13.55 -1.16
N PHE A 7 -3.07 -13.82 -1.85
CA PHE A 7 -1.73 -13.48 -1.42
C PHE A 7 -1.36 -12.04 -1.83
N ASN A 8 -0.87 -11.23 -0.90
CA ASN A 8 -0.57 -9.80 -1.12
C ASN A 8 0.91 -9.47 -1.39
N GLY A 9 1.77 -10.46 -1.61
CA GLY A 9 3.18 -10.18 -1.98
C GLY A 9 4.11 -9.80 -0.83
N ALA A 10 3.60 -9.61 0.40
CA ALA A 10 4.42 -9.30 1.57
C ALA A 10 4.73 -10.58 2.36
N TRP A 11 5.96 -11.08 2.21
CA TRP A 11 6.43 -12.26 2.93
C TRP A 11 6.94 -11.84 4.32
N GLY A 12 6.36 -12.35 5.41
CA GLY A 12 6.76 -12.05 6.79
C GLY A 12 5.65 -11.59 7.73
N ASN A 13 4.45 -11.28 7.21
CA ASN A 13 3.25 -11.10 8.02
C ASN A 13 2.10 -11.81 7.29
N PRO A 14 1.36 -12.75 7.89
CA PRO A 14 0.34 -13.56 7.22
C PRO A 14 -0.93 -12.74 6.95
N SER A 15 -0.81 -11.53 6.38
CA SER A 15 -1.98 -10.79 5.92
C SER A 15 -2.49 -11.42 4.63
N GLN A 16 -3.17 -12.57 4.77
CA GLN A 16 -4.18 -12.97 3.79
C GLN A 16 -5.13 -11.79 3.65
N GLN A 17 -5.07 -11.12 2.50
CA GLN A 17 -6.07 -10.13 2.19
C GLN A 17 -7.35 -10.87 1.88
N THR A 18 -8.44 -10.38 2.46
CA THR A 18 -9.77 -10.92 2.22
C THR A 18 -10.59 -9.89 1.49
N LEU A 19 -11.52 -10.35 0.65
CA LEU A 19 -12.40 -9.44 -0.09
C LEU A 19 -13.14 -8.47 0.84
N PRO A 20 -13.72 -8.89 1.98
CA PRO A 20 -14.33 -7.96 2.93
C PRO A 20 -13.35 -6.92 3.47
N LYS A 21 -12.10 -7.30 3.78
CA LYS A 21 -11.09 -6.38 4.29
C LYS A 21 -10.73 -5.32 3.23
N LEU A 22 -10.49 -5.74 1.99
CA LEU A 22 -10.17 -4.79 0.91
C LEU A 22 -11.34 -3.87 0.57
N VAL A 23 -12.56 -4.39 0.49
CA VAL A 23 -13.78 -3.60 0.29
C VAL A 23 -13.93 -2.57 1.41
N ARG A 24 -13.74 -2.99 2.66
CA ARG A 24 -13.74 -2.10 3.84
C ARG A 24 -12.67 -1.01 3.69
N SER A 25 -11.46 -1.35 3.26
CA SER A 25 -10.38 -0.38 3.08
C SER A 25 -10.70 0.69 2.02
N PHE A 26 -11.42 0.35 0.94
CA PHE A 26 -11.88 1.35 -0.02
C PHE A 26 -12.99 2.25 0.55
N LEU A 27 -13.92 1.67 1.30
CA LEU A 27 -15.12 2.35 1.74
C LEU A 27 -14.88 3.20 3.00
N GLU A 28 -14.22 2.64 4.01
CA GLU A 28 -14.17 3.19 5.36
C GLU A 28 -12.92 4.03 5.65
N LEU A 29 -11.79 3.81 4.98
CA LEU A 29 -10.55 4.55 5.29
C LEU A 29 -10.57 5.98 4.72
N SER A 30 -9.94 6.91 5.43
CA SER A 30 -9.76 8.28 4.95
C SER A 30 -8.86 8.33 3.71
N ASP A 31 -7.75 7.57 3.73
CA ASP A 31 -6.85 7.35 2.59
C ASP A 31 -6.94 5.90 2.07
N PRO A 32 -7.47 5.66 0.86
CA PRO A 32 -7.56 4.32 0.29
C PRO A 32 -6.30 3.91 -0.51
N THR A 33 -5.18 4.65 -0.41
CA THR A 33 -3.90 4.34 -1.08
C THR A 33 -3.48 2.88 -0.89
N ILE A 34 -3.57 2.36 0.34
CA ILE A 34 -3.23 0.96 0.64
C ILE A 34 -4.17 0.01 -0.13
N ALA A 35 -5.46 0.31 -0.18
CA ALA A 35 -6.44 -0.50 -0.91
C ALA A 35 -6.14 -0.51 -2.43
N VAL A 36 -5.71 0.63 -2.98
CA VAL A 36 -5.27 0.72 -4.39
C VAL A 36 -4.05 -0.16 -4.63
N THR A 37 -3.02 -0.06 -3.78
CA THR A 37 -1.81 -0.90 -3.89
C THR A 37 -2.15 -2.40 -3.80
N GLU A 38 -2.99 -2.78 -2.84
CA GLU A 38 -3.44 -4.17 -2.67
C GLU A 38 -4.24 -4.69 -3.87
N THR A 39 -5.02 -3.81 -4.51
CA THR A 39 -5.75 -4.17 -5.73
C THR A 39 -4.79 -4.40 -6.91
N PHE A 40 -3.70 -3.64 -7.02
CA PHE A 40 -2.67 -3.92 -8.04
C PHE A 40 -1.91 -5.23 -7.79
N TYR A 41 -1.72 -5.65 -6.53
CA TYR A 41 -1.23 -6.99 -6.23
C TYR A 41 -2.22 -8.05 -6.69
N LEU A 42 -3.52 -7.87 -6.39
CA LEU A 42 -4.57 -8.77 -6.86
C LEU A 42 -4.61 -8.87 -8.39
N VAL A 43 -4.46 -7.75 -9.11
CA VAL A 43 -4.37 -7.72 -10.58
C VAL A 43 -3.27 -8.66 -11.09
N ASN A 44 -2.09 -8.63 -10.47
CA ASN A 44 -1.00 -9.53 -10.85
C ASN A 44 -1.35 -11.01 -10.57
N VAL A 45 -2.07 -11.31 -9.48
CA VAL A 45 -2.53 -12.69 -9.17
C VAL A 45 -3.63 -13.15 -10.14
N LEU A 46 -4.50 -12.25 -10.58
CA LEU A 46 -5.49 -12.53 -11.63
C LEU A 46 -4.81 -12.81 -12.97
N ILE A 47 -3.80 -12.02 -13.35
CA ILE A 47 -2.99 -12.28 -14.55
C ILE A 47 -2.32 -13.66 -14.43
N LEU A 48 -1.68 -13.96 -13.29
CA LEU A 48 -1.05 -15.26 -13.02
C LEU A 48 -2.03 -16.43 -13.15
N SER A 49 -3.29 -16.22 -12.75
CA SER A 49 -4.39 -17.19 -12.88
C SER A 49 -5.02 -17.21 -14.27
N ASN A 50 -4.45 -16.48 -15.23
CA ASN A 50 -4.93 -16.33 -16.61
C ASN A 50 -6.32 -15.66 -16.74
N HIS A 51 -6.72 -14.85 -15.77
CA HIS A 51 -7.96 -14.04 -15.81
C HIS A 51 -7.72 -12.67 -16.44
N ILE A 52 -7.21 -12.65 -17.68
CA ILE A 52 -6.74 -11.44 -18.39
C ILE A 52 -7.82 -10.34 -18.46
N GLY A 53 -9.05 -10.70 -18.84
CA GLY A 53 -10.15 -9.74 -18.94
C GLY A 53 -10.52 -9.11 -17.59
N LYS A 54 -10.48 -9.90 -16.52
CA LYS A 54 -10.81 -9.46 -15.15
C LYS A 54 -9.73 -8.57 -14.55
N ALA A 55 -8.47 -8.91 -14.79
CA ALA A 55 -7.36 -8.03 -14.46
C ALA A 55 -7.51 -6.67 -15.14
N HIS A 56 -7.82 -6.66 -16.45
CA HIS A 56 -8.03 -5.41 -17.19
C HIS A 56 -9.22 -4.58 -16.68
N GLU A 57 -10.33 -5.23 -16.34
CA GLU A 57 -11.53 -4.59 -15.79
C GLU A 57 -11.21 -3.84 -14.48
N LEU A 58 -10.50 -4.48 -13.55
CA LEU A 58 -10.05 -3.85 -12.31
C LEU A 58 -9.09 -2.69 -12.57
N ILE A 59 -8.10 -2.87 -13.44
CA ILE A 59 -7.14 -1.81 -13.77
C ILE A 59 -7.89 -0.58 -14.31
N ASN A 60 -8.81 -0.77 -15.26
CA ASN A 60 -9.60 0.33 -15.81
C ASN A 60 -10.42 1.07 -14.74
N ALA A 61 -11.03 0.36 -13.80
CA ALA A 61 -11.79 0.99 -12.73
C ALA A 61 -10.91 1.89 -11.83
N LEU A 62 -9.72 1.40 -11.45
CA LEU A 62 -8.77 2.19 -10.65
C LEU A 62 -8.28 3.43 -11.41
N TYR A 63 -7.93 3.28 -12.69
CA TYR A 63 -7.46 4.41 -13.51
C TYR A 63 -8.53 5.44 -13.78
N LYS A 64 -9.77 5.00 -14.08
CA LYS A 64 -10.91 5.88 -14.30
C LYS A 64 -11.21 6.77 -13.09
N HIS A 65 -10.92 6.29 -11.88
CA HIS A 65 -11.23 6.95 -10.61
C HIS A 65 -9.99 7.38 -9.83
N ARG A 66 -8.82 7.45 -10.48
CA ARG A 66 -7.53 7.66 -9.83
C ARG A 66 -7.51 8.92 -8.98
N ASN A 67 -8.04 10.03 -9.50
CA ASN A 67 -7.98 11.32 -8.82
C ASN A 67 -8.93 11.39 -7.62
N GLU A 68 -10.01 10.62 -7.65
CA GLU A 68 -11.03 10.56 -6.61
C GLU A 68 -10.66 9.58 -5.48
N ILE A 69 -9.87 8.55 -5.78
CA ILE A 69 -9.42 7.56 -4.78
C ILE A 69 -8.00 7.84 -4.28
N ALA A 70 -7.08 8.33 -5.10
CA ALA A 70 -5.70 8.61 -4.69
C ALA A 70 -5.18 9.90 -5.34
N PRO A 71 -5.56 11.09 -4.81
CA PRO A 71 -5.13 12.38 -5.35
C PRO A 71 -3.60 12.52 -5.34
N ALA A 72 -3.07 13.18 -6.38
CA ALA A 72 -1.64 13.36 -6.63
C ALA A 72 -0.87 14.11 -5.52
N THR A 73 -1.56 14.70 -4.55
CA THR A 73 -0.99 15.40 -3.39
C THR A 73 -0.48 14.46 -2.29
N SER A 74 -0.88 13.18 -2.30
CA SER A 74 -0.30 12.20 -1.38
C SER A 74 1.12 11.84 -1.84
N THR A 75 2.09 11.89 -0.94
CA THR A 75 3.50 11.49 -1.18
C THR A 75 3.63 10.05 -1.72
N SER A 76 2.57 9.24 -1.59
CA SER A 76 2.41 7.88 -2.12
C SER A 76 1.74 7.79 -3.51
N ALA A 77 1.14 8.85 -4.06
CA ALA A 77 0.47 8.81 -5.37
C ALA A 77 1.42 8.54 -6.55
N ASN A 78 2.72 8.76 -6.36
CA ASN A 78 3.75 8.44 -7.35
C ASN A 78 4.10 6.94 -7.41
N THR A 79 3.66 6.13 -6.44
CA THR A 79 3.90 4.67 -6.42
C THR A 79 2.71 3.83 -6.91
N ASN A 80 1.52 4.43 -7.05
CA ASN A 80 0.26 3.74 -7.43
C ASN A 80 -0.04 3.84 -8.93
N SER A 81 0.97 3.64 -9.76
CA SER A 81 1.01 4.02 -11.16
C SER A 81 1.46 2.86 -12.06
N SER A 82 1.40 3.06 -13.39
CA SER A 82 1.72 2.01 -14.36
C SER A 82 3.10 1.42 -14.09
N THR A 83 3.17 0.09 -14.04
CA THR A 83 4.44 -0.64 -13.90
C THR A 83 4.88 -1.17 -15.26
N PRO A 84 6.16 -1.51 -15.47
CA PRO A 84 6.61 -2.13 -16.73
C PRO A 84 5.82 -3.41 -17.06
N VAL A 85 5.33 -4.12 -16.03
CA VAL A 85 4.47 -5.30 -16.18
C VAL A 85 3.14 -4.96 -16.84
N LEU A 86 2.49 -3.86 -16.43
CA LEU A 86 1.21 -3.43 -17.00
C LEU A 86 1.40 -2.90 -18.43
N GLU A 87 2.48 -2.16 -18.71
CA GLU A 87 2.79 -1.76 -20.08
C GLU A 87 3.03 -2.97 -20.98
N TYR A 88 3.75 -3.98 -20.49
CA TYR A 88 3.94 -5.24 -21.23
C TYR A 88 2.64 -6.04 -21.38
N PHE A 89 1.76 -6.01 -20.38
CA PHE A 89 0.42 -6.60 -20.44
C PHE A 89 -0.38 -6.02 -21.61
N TRP A 90 -0.46 -4.68 -21.73
CA TRP A 90 -1.19 -4.03 -22.83
C TRP A 90 -0.50 -4.19 -24.18
N GLN A 91 0.84 -4.18 -24.21
CA GLN A 91 1.60 -4.46 -25.44
C GLN A 91 1.27 -5.85 -25.99
N THR A 92 1.09 -6.84 -25.11
CA THR A 92 0.78 -8.22 -25.50
C THR A 92 -0.70 -8.43 -25.81
N HIS A 93 -1.60 -7.62 -25.24
CA HIS A 93 -3.05 -7.68 -25.45
C HIS A 93 -3.55 -6.37 -26.06
N ASP A 94 -3.14 -6.06 -27.27
CA ASP A 94 -3.47 -4.82 -28.00
C ASP A 94 -4.97 -4.51 -28.08
N MET A 95 -5.80 -5.56 -28.11
CA MET A 95 -7.26 -5.48 -28.06
C MET A 95 -7.82 -4.91 -26.75
N LEU A 96 -7.07 -5.01 -25.65
CA LEU A 96 -7.38 -4.44 -24.33
C LEU A 96 -6.66 -3.09 -24.24
N GLY A 97 -7.28 -2.06 -24.82
CA GLY A 97 -6.67 -0.73 -24.92
C GLY A 97 -6.15 -0.22 -23.56
N ARG A 98 -4.99 0.45 -23.60
CA ARG A 98 -4.39 1.10 -22.42
C ARG A 98 -5.36 2.15 -21.82
N PRO A 99 -5.54 2.22 -20.49
CA PRO A 99 -6.41 3.19 -19.85
C PRO A 99 -6.08 4.64 -20.23
N ILE A 100 -7.11 5.48 -20.31
CA ILE A 100 -6.99 6.92 -20.62
C ILE A 100 -6.37 7.66 -19.42
N GLY A 101 -5.41 8.56 -19.66
CA GLY A 101 -4.80 9.42 -18.63
C GLY A 101 -3.53 8.87 -17.96
N GLU A 102 -2.97 7.77 -18.47
CA GLU A 102 -1.69 7.21 -17.99
C GLU A 102 -0.50 7.81 -18.76
N GLU A 103 0.04 8.91 -18.22
CA GLU A 103 1.14 9.69 -18.82
C GLU A 103 2.50 9.45 -18.14
N GLN A 104 2.60 8.58 -17.14
CA GLN A 104 3.79 8.48 -16.29
C GLN A 104 5.05 8.13 -17.11
N TYR A 105 4.92 7.22 -18.07
CA TYR A 105 6.02 6.84 -18.94
C TYR A 105 6.42 7.93 -19.94
N GLU A 106 5.58 8.92 -20.24
CA GLU A 106 5.96 9.96 -21.18
C GLU A 106 7.19 10.75 -20.70
N SER A 107 7.29 10.99 -19.39
CA SER A 107 8.44 11.66 -18.79
C SER A 107 9.74 10.83 -18.90
N ILE A 108 9.64 9.52 -18.62
CA ILE A 108 10.76 8.55 -18.70
C ILE A 108 11.22 8.38 -20.16
N LEU A 109 10.28 8.29 -21.09
CA LEU A 109 10.55 8.15 -22.52
C LEU A 109 11.19 9.42 -23.09
N LYS A 110 10.71 10.61 -22.68
CA LYS A 110 11.35 11.91 -23.02
C LYS A 110 12.80 11.98 -22.52
N GLY A 111 13.08 11.50 -21.31
CA GLY A 111 14.42 11.47 -20.73
C GLY A 111 15.38 10.46 -21.36
N THR A 112 14.88 9.36 -21.91
CA THR A 112 15.70 8.27 -22.47
C THR A 112 15.81 8.28 -24.00
N SER A 113 14.99 9.06 -24.69
CA SER A 113 14.88 9.06 -26.17
C SER A 113 14.55 7.69 -26.78
N LEU A 114 13.91 6.81 -26.00
CA LEU A 114 13.45 5.50 -26.45
C LEU A 114 11.94 5.53 -26.70
N THR A 115 11.46 4.72 -27.63
CA THR A 115 10.05 4.33 -27.69
C THR A 115 9.68 3.43 -26.50
N LEU A 116 8.38 3.31 -26.18
CA LEU A 116 7.92 2.41 -25.11
C LEU A 116 8.39 0.97 -25.35
N ASP A 117 8.26 0.47 -26.57
CA ASP A 117 8.72 -0.86 -26.96
C ASP A 117 10.23 -1.05 -26.72
N GLU A 118 11.05 -0.07 -27.12
CA GLU A 118 12.50 -0.12 -26.90
C GLU A 118 12.86 -0.07 -25.41
N TYR A 119 12.11 0.72 -24.63
CA TYR A 119 12.29 0.79 -23.18
C TYR A 119 11.95 -0.55 -22.51
N LEU A 120 10.77 -1.13 -22.79
CA LEU A 120 10.38 -2.42 -22.21
C LEU A 120 11.35 -3.52 -22.61
N ALA A 121 11.74 -3.60 -23.89
CA ALA A 121 12.70 -4.58 -24.36
C ALA A 121 14.09 -4.41 -23.68
N LYS A 122 14.51 -3.17 -23.41
CA LYS A 122 15.74 -2.87 -22.67
C LYS A 122 15.64 -3.36 -21.21
N GLU A 123 14.54 -3.11 -20.53
CA GLU A 123 14.31 -3.53 -19.15
C GLU A 123 14.24 -5.06 -19.02
N GLN A 124 13.46 -5.73 -19.89
CA GLN A 124 13.37 -7.20 -19.94
C GLN A 124 14.74 -7.84 -20.16
N ARG A 125 15.54 -7.25 -21.05
CA ARG A 125 16.91 -7.68 -21.29
C ARG A 125 17.82 -7.44 -20.09
N GLY A 126 17.67 -6.30 -19.41
CA GLY A 126 18.37 -5.99 -18.18
C GLY A 126 18.18 -7.09 -17.13
N GLN A 127 16.93 -7.51 -16.93
CA GLN A 127 16.61 -8.62 -16.03
C GLN A 127 17.20 -9.96 -16.49
N TYR A 128 17.14 -10.29 -17.80
CA TYR A 128 17.79 -11.51 -18.32
C TYR A 128 19.30 -11.52 -18.06
N ARG A 129 19.96 -10.36 -18.24
CA ARG A 129 21.40 -10.21 -17.97
C ARG A 129 21.74 -10.38 -16.51
N GLU A 130 20.94 -9.81 -15.62
CA GLU A 130 21.15 -9.99 -14.18
C GLU A 130 21.02 -11.47 -13.80
N CYS A 131 20.09 -12.20 -14.41
CA CYS A 131 19.97 -13.64 -14.20
C CYS A 131 21.20 -14.43 -14.67
N CYS A 132 21.87 -13.97 -15.73
CA CYS A 132 23.08 -14.57 -16.29
C CYS A 132 24.39 -14.12 -15.59
N ARG A 133 24.31 -13.25 -14.59
CA ARG A 133 25.49 -12.66 -13.94
C ARG A 133 26.23 -13.70 -13.09
N THR A 134 27.54 -13.84 -13.31
CA THR A 134 28.36 -14.85 -12.63
C THR A 134 29.29 -14.26 -11.56
N ASP A 135 29.69 -12.99 -11.69
CA ASP A 135 30.70 -12.32 -10.83
C ASP A 135 30.38 -12.32 -9.32
N TRP A 136 29.10 -12.45 -9.00
CA TRP A 136 28.62 -12.49 -7.62
C TRP A 136 28.85 -13.88 -6.98
N MET A 137 28.73 -14.96 -7.75
CA MET A 137 28.78 -16.32 -7.20
C MET A 137 30.14 -16.68 -6.58
N PRO A 138 31.32 -16.35 -7.17
CA PRO A 138 32.60 -16.63 -6.54
C PRO A 138 32.80 -15.92 -5.20
N LYS A 139 32.28 -14.70 -5.07
CA LYS A 139 32.41 -13.88 -3.86
C LYS A 139 31.54 -14.40 -2.71
N HIS A 140 30.37 -14.95 -3.03
CA HIS A 140 29.35 -15.27 -2.04
C HIS A 140 29.14 -16.77 -1.80
N LEU A 141 29.53 -17.63 -2.75
CA LEU A 141 29.41 -19.09 -2.66
C LEU A 141 30.77 -19.79 -2.67
N SER A 142 31.88 -19.04 -2.69
CA SER A 142 33.25 -19.57 -2.74
C SER A 142 33.50 -20.58 -3.88
N ILE A 143 32.78 -20.44 -5.00
CA ILE A 143 32.95 -21.30 -6.17
C ILE A 143 33.87 -20.66 -7.21
N THR A 144 34.70 -21.46 -7.87
CA THR A 144 35.51 -20.99 -9.01
C THR A 144 34.70 -21.15 -10.30
N GLU A 145 34.71 -20.13 -11.15
CA GLU A 145 34.09 -20.21 -12.47
C GLU A 145 34.75 -21.34 -13.30
N PRO A 146 33.98 -22.33 -13.80
CA PRO A 146 34.54 -23.43 -14.57
C PRO A 146 35.07 -22.93 -15.92
N LYS A 147 36.26 -23.41 -16.31
CA LYS A 147 36.86 -23.08 -17.63
C LYS A 147 36.02 -23.60 -18.79
N ASP A 148 35.36 -24.73 -18.59
CA ASP A 148 34.40 -25.31 -19.52
C ASP A 148 33.05 -25.48 -18.80
N PRO A 149 32.01 -24.73 -19.19
CA PRO A 149 30.70 -24.83 -18.55
C PRO A 149 30.01 -26.18 -18.82
N HIS A 150 30.46 -27.01 -19.77
CA HIS A 150 29.87 -28.34 -20.01
C HIS A 150 30.15 -29.36 -18.89
N ILE A 151 30.98 -29.02 -17.90
CA ILE A 151 31.17 -29.81 -16.68
C ILE A 151 29.85 -30.09 -15.93
N TRP A 152 28.78 -29.31 -16.20
CA TRP A 152 27.44 -29.56 -15.67
C TRP A 152 26.94 -31.00 -15.91
N ARG A 153 27.38 -31.64 -17.00
CA ARG A 153 27.00 -33.03 -17.34
C ARG A 153 27.51 -34.03 -16.31
N GLU A 154 28.69 -33.77 -15.76
CA GLU A 154 29.45 -34.70 -14.90
C GLU A 154 29.32 -34.37 -13.41
N THR A 155 28.92 -33.15 -13.07
CA THR A 155 28.77 -32.69 -11.68
C THR A 155 27.31 -32.70 -11.25
N ASP A 156 27.07 -33.00 -9.98
CA ASP A 156 25.78 -32.81 -9.31
C ASP A 156 25.83 -31.67 -8.30
N ASN A 157 26.93 -30.90 -8.23
CA ASN A 157 27.04 -29.78 -7.31
C ASN A 157 26.07 -28.65 -7.69
N PRO A 158 25.11 -28.26 -6.82
CA PRO A 158 24.11 -27.24 -7.11
C PRO A 158 24.66 -25.91 -7.60
N ALA A 159 25.71 -25.42 -6.94
CA ALA A 159 26.30 -24.12 -7.23
C ALA A 159 27.04 -24.13 -8.57
N ILE A 160 27.68 -25.26 -8.91
CA ILE A 160 28.32 -25.43 -10.23
C ILE A 160 27.28 -25.57 -11.34
N LEU A 161 26.18 -26.30 -11.12
CA LEU A 161 25.09 -26.40 -12.10
C LEU A 161 24.48 -25.03 -12.41
N ALA A 162 24.19 -24.23 -11.38
CA ALA A 162 23.70 -22.87 -11.53
C ALA A 162 24.70 -21.96 -12.27
N MET A 163 26.00 -22.06 -11.92
CA MET A 163 27.07 -21.31 -12.60
C MET A 163 27.16 -21.68 -14.08
N CYS A 164 27.14 -22.98 -14.41
CA CYS A 164 27.23 -23.45 -15.78
C CYS A 164 26.04 -22.99 -16.64
N SER A 165 24.82 -23.10 -16.11
CA SER A 165 23.63 -22.62 -16.81
C SER A 165 23.71 -21.13 -17.13
N ARG A 166 24.16 -20.30 -16.16
CA ARG A 166 24.40 -18.86 -16.37
C ARG A 166 25.44 -18.59 -17.44
N LEU A 167 26.59 -19.26 -17.39
CA LEU A 167 27.66 -19.09 -18.39
C LEU A 167 27.21 -19.48 -19.79
N LEU A 168 26.45 -20.57 -19.91
CA LEU A 168 25.91 -21.02 -21.19
C LEU A 168 24.85 -20.05 -21.73
N ALA A 169 24.06 -19.42 -20.86
CA ALA A 169 23.01 -18.47 -21.22
C ALA A 169 23.51 -17.03 -21.46
N LYS A 170 24.68 -16.67 -20.90
CA LYS A 170 25.30 -15.33 -20.97
C LYS A 170 25.53 -14.89 -22.41
N GLU A 171 25.10 -13.69 -22.75
CA GLU A 171 25.27 -13.12 -24.09
C GLU A 171 26.76 -12.94 -24.43
N GLU A 172 27.18 -13.29 -25.66
CA GLU A 172 28.57 -13.12 -26.11
C GLU A 172 28.94 -11.65 -26.35
N ASN A 173 28.00 -10.87 -26.90
CA ASN A 173 28.13 -9.45 -27.19
C ASN A 173 26.83 -8.76 -26.79
N GLN A 174 26.90 -7.45 -26.50
CA GLN A 174 25.81 -6.64 -25.92
C GLN A 174 24.48 -6.60 -26.69
N ARG A 175 24.30 -7.39 -27.77
CA ARG A 175 23.07 -7.45 -28.56
C ARG A 175 22.59 -8.83 -29.02
N VAL A 176 23.34 -9.92 -28.84
CA VAL A 176 23.00 -11.22 -29.44
C VAL A 176 22.88 -12.32 -28.39
N HIS A 177 21.72 -12.96 -28.34
CA HIS A 177 21.51 -14.15 -27.52
C HIS A 177 22.34 -15.33 -28.03
N ARG A 178 22.62 -16.30 -27.16
CA ARG A 178 23.36 -17.51 -27.51
C ARG A 178 22.61 -18.34 -28.55
N PRO A 179 23.30 -19.13 -29.40
CA PRO A 179 22.63 -20.05 -30.32
C PRO A 179 21.71 -21.02 -29.57
N GLN A 180 20.58 -21.42 -30.18
CA GLN A 180 19.59 -22.31 -29.56
C GLN A 180 20.21 -23.61 -29.00
N LEU A 181 21.23 -24.16 -29.67
CA LEU A 181 21.94 -25.35 -29.18
C LEU A 181 22.56 -25.13 -27.79
N ILE A 182 23.16 -23.96 -27.57
CA ILE A 182 23.77 -23.62 -26.28
C ILE A 182 22.70 -23.27 -25.24
N MET A 183 21.60 -22.62 -25.65
CA MET A 183 20.45 -22.39 -24.76
C MET A 183 19.86 -23.70 -24.26
N ARG A 184 19.79 -24.74 -25.11
CA ARG A 184 19.36 -26.09 -24.70
C ARG A 184 20.29 -26.69 -23.65
N ASP A 185 21.60 -26.55 -23.83
CA ASP A 185 22.57 -26.98 -22.80
C ASP A 185 22.40 -26.17 -21.50
N ALA A 186 22.12 -24.86 -21.59
CA ALA A 186 21.85 -24.01 -20.42
C ALA A 186 20.58 -24.44 -19.67
N LEU A 187 19.50 -24.74 -20.39
CA LEU A 187 18.24 -25.25 -19.85
C LEU A 187 18.40 -26.67 -19.29
N ALA A 188 19.17 -27.55 -19.95
CA ALA A 188 19.42 -28.90 -19.44
C ALA A 188 20.23 -28.88 -18.13
N ALA A 189 21.24 -28.01 -18.03
CA ALA A 189 21.90 -27.72 -16.76
C ALA A 189 20.92 -27.14 -15.73
N ALA A 190 19.93 -26.36 -16.20
CA ALA A 190 18.87 -25.82 -15.37
C ALA A 190 18.02 -26.92 -14.71
N MET A 191 17.46 -27.78 -15.55
CA MET A 191 16.59 -28.87 -15.15
C MET A 191 17.33 -29.93 -14.32
N LYS A 192 18.61 -30.18 -14.59
CA LYS A 192 19.42 -31.10 -13.77
C LYS A 192 19.51 -30.64 -12.31
N LEU A 193 19.54 -29.34 -12.06
CA LEU A 193 19.50 -28.80 -10.70
C LEU A 193 18.11 -28.96 -10.07
N TYR A 194 17.05 -28.65 -10.81
CA TYR A 194 15.68 -28.75 -10.31
C TYR A 194 15.20 -30.17 -10.06
N ALA A 195 15.84 -31.16 -10.69
CA ALA A 195 15.63 -32.57 -10.38
C ALA A 195 16.18 -32.97 -8.99
N GLN A 196 17.03 -32.15 -8.36
CA GLN A 196 17.54 -32.40 -7.01
C GLN A 196 16.52 -31.96 -5.96
N PRO A 197 16.48 -32.61 -4.77
CA PRO A 197 15.59 -32.21 -3.69
C PRO A 197 15.75 -30.73 -3.31
N GLN A 198 14.65 -29.98 -3.33
CA GLN A 198 14.60 -28.58 -2.94
C GLN A 198 13.79 -28.44 -1.67
N ALA A 199 14.31 -27.74 -0.66
CA ALA A 199 13.54 -27.39 0.53
C ALA A 199 12.66 -26.16 0.23
N PRO A 200 11.36 -26.17 0.61
CA PRO A 200 10.52 -24.98 0.56
C PRO A 200 11.02 -23.91 1.54
N VAL A 201 10.65 -22.65 1.33
CA VAL A 201 10.95 -21.59 2.29
C VAL A 201 10.13 -21.80 3.57
N GLU A 202 10.80 -22.03 4.71
CA GLU A 202 10.14 -22.15 6.02
C GLU A 202 9.66 -20.79 6.54
N GLU A 203 8.40 -20.72 6.92
CA GLU A 203 7.71 -19.54 7.46
C GLU A 203 8.37 -19.03 8.76
N GLY A 204 8.52 -17.71 8.92
CA GLY A 204 9.03 -17.07 10.14
C GLY A 204 10.57 -16.99 10.27
N VAL A 205 11.33 -17.44 9.27
CA VAL A 205 12.80 -17.31 9.25
C VAL A 205 13.19 -16.03 8.51
N ASP A 206 13.84 -15.08 9.19
CA ASP A 206 14.50 -13.94 8.51
C ASP A 206 15.69 -14.47 7.72
N TYR A 207 15.47 -14.68 6.43
CA TYR A 207 16.53 -15.18 5.57
C TYR A 207 17.62 -14.13 5.36
N MET A 208 17.36 -12.82 5.41
CA MET A 208 18.33 -11.77 5.00
C MET A 208 19.69 -11.85 5.71
N SER A 209 19.73 -12.42 6.92
CA SER A 209 20.92 -12.57 7.76
C SER A 209 21.58 -13.97 7.69
N THR A 210 21.02 -14.93 6.95
CA THR A 210 21.45 -16.35 6.98
C THR A 210 22.36 -16.73 5.82
N GLU A 211 23.22 -17.75 6.01
CA GLU A 211 24.00 -18.37 4.93
C GLU A 211 23.09 -19.08 3.89
N ALA A 212 21.89 -19.51 4.33
CA ALA A 212 20.83 -20.05 3.48
C ALA A 212 20.31 -19.04 2.45
N TRP A 213 20.30 -17.74 2.77
CA TRP A 213 19.89 -16.66 1.88
C TRP A 213 20.86 -16.37 0.74
N LYS A 214 22.16 -16.37 1.02
CA LYS A 214 23.19 -16.26 -0.02
C LYS A 214 23.08 -17.43 -1.01
N SER A 215 22.82 -18.64 -0.51
CA SER A 215 22.54 -19.79 -1.37
C SER A 215 21.22 -19.62 -2.17
N ARG A 216 20.15 -19.09 -1.56
CA ARG A 216 18.82 -18.93 -2.17
C ARG A 216 18.64 -17.81 -3.18
N HIS A 217 19.24 -16.64 -2.98
CA HIS A 217 19.23 -15.57 -4.00
C HIS A 217 19.84 -16.07 -5.33
N SER A 218 20.74 -17.06 -5.24
CA SER A 218 21.31 -17.77 -6.38
C SER A 218 20.34 -18.70 -7.12
N PHE A 219 19.31 -19.23 -6.45
CA PHE A 219 18.32 -20.14 -7.03
C PHE A 219 17.10 -19.40 -7.63
N LEU A 220 16.75 -18.22 -7.11
CA LEU A 220 15.54 -17.48 -7.51
C LEU A 220 15.68 -16.76 -8.86
N LEU A 221 16.77 -16.01 -9.08
CA LEU A 221 17.12 -15.44 -10.39
C LEU A 221 17.30 -16.53 -11.47
N TYR A 222 17.59 -17.75 -11.03
CA TYR A 222 17.81 -18.90 -11.90
C TYR A 222 16.50 -19.56 -12.36
N ARG A 223 15.42 -19.56 -11.57
CA ARG A 223 14.08 -20.02 -12.04
C ARG A 223 13.52 -19.11 -13.12
N ARG A 224 13.68 -17.79 -12.96
CA ARG A 224 13.37 -16.83 -14.04
C ARG A 224 14.18 -17.13 -15.30
N LEU A 225 15.50 -17.36 -15.18
CA LEU A 225 16.37 -17.70 -16.32
C LEU A 225 15.90 -18.96 -17.05
N ALA A 226 15.68 -20.04 -16.29
CA ALA A 226 15.27 -21.32 -16.85
C ALA A 226 13.92 -21.23 -17.56
N MET A 227 12.96 -20.52 -16.96
CA MET A 227 11.67 -20.24 -17.58
C MET A 227 11.83 -19.45 -18.89
N GLU A 228 12.60 -18.36 -18.88
CA GLU A 228 12.83 -17.55 -20.09
C GLU A 228 13.57 -18.33 -21.20
N LEU A 229 14.55 -19.17 -20.84
CA LEU A 229 15.22 -20.08 -21.78
C LEU A 229 14.23 -21.07 -22.41
N ALA A 230 13.38 -21.69 -21.60
CA ALA A 230 12.36 -22.63 -22.07
C ALA A 230 11.38 -21.94 -23.04
N ILE A 231 10.89 -20.74 -22.72
CA ILE A 231 10.03 -19.95 -23.62
C ILE A 231 10.73 -19.68 -24.95
N ARG A 232 11.98 -19.20 -24.92
CA ARG A 232 12.76 -18.90 -26.13
C ARG A 232 13.06 -20.13 -27.00
N LEU A 233 13.09 -21.32 -26.39
CA LEU A 233 13.25 -22.60 -27.08
C LEU A 233 11.91 -23.19 -27.59
N GLY A 234 10.78 -22.57 -27.25
CA GLY A 234 9.44 -23.07 -27.55
C GLY A 234 8.99 -24.22 -26.65
N GLU A 235 9.69 -24.46 -25.53
CA GLU A 235 9.38 -25.51 -24.55
C GLU A 235 8.41 -24.97 -23.48
N LEU A 236 7.20 -24.61 -23.89
CA LEU A 236 6.22 -23.92 -23.03
C LEU A 236 5.76 -24.75 -21.83
N ASP A 237 5.63 -26.08 -21.98
CA ASP A 237 5.30 -26.98 -20.86
C ASP A 237 6.41 -26.97 -19.80
N THR A 238 7.68 -27.02 -20.23
CA THR A 238 8.85 -26.88 -19.34
C THR A 238 8.83 -25.53 -18.63
N ALA A 239 8.53 -24.44 -19.35
CA ALA A 239 8.41 -23.11 -18.76
C ALA A 239 7.30 -23.06 -17.68
N SER A 240 6.15 -23.68 -17.95
CA SER A 240 5.03 -23.79 -17.01
C SER A 240 5.40 -24.59 -15.77
N GLU A 241 6.11 -25.70 -15.93
CA GLU A 241 6.60 -26.52 -14.81
C GLU A 241 7.59 -25.74 -13.94
N VAL A 242 8.54 -25.04 -14.54
CA VAL A 242 9.51 -24.20 -13.81
C VAL A 242 8.80 -23.08 -13.03
N LEU A 243 7.80 -22.43 -13.64
CA LEU A 243 6.99 -21.43 -12.96
C LEU A 243 6.20 -22.03 -11.81
N SER A 244 5.55 -23.18 -12.00
CA SER A 244 4.85 -23.91 -10.94
C SER A 244 5.77 -24.26 -9.77
N MET A 245 7.00 -24.69 -10.07
CA MET A 245 8.01 -24.95 -9.03
C MET A 245 8.38 -23.69 -8.26
N ALA A 246 8.58 -22.56 -8.95
CA ALA A 246 8.87 -21.28 -8.31
C ALA A 246 7.74 -20.89 -7.34
N LEU A 247 6.50 -20.97 -7.78
CA LEU A 247 5.32 -20.65 -6.97
C LEU A 247 5.21 -21.50 -5.71
N ARG A 248 5.44 -22.82 -5.83
CA ARG A 248 5.28 -23.77 -4.71
C ARG A 248 6.43 -23.77 -3.72
N LEU A 249 7.66 -23.56 -4.21
CA LEU A 249 8.85 -23.69 -3.38
C LEU A 249 9.32 -22.35 -2.81
N ASP A 250 9.15 -21.28 -3.56
CA ASP A 250 9.69 -19.96 -3.23
C ASP A 250 8.62 -18.96 -2.81
N GLY A 251 7.42 -19.08 -3.38
CA GLY A 251 6.40 -18.04 -3.30
C GLY A 251 6.87 -16.73 -3.95
N PHE A 252 6.28 -15.60 -3.52
CA PHE A 252 6.75 -14.27 -3.90
C PHE A 252 6.91 -13.39 -2.67
N GLY A 253 8.03 -12.71 -2.51
CA GLY A 253 8.27 -11.85 -1.35
C GLY A 253 9.24 -10.72 -1.64
N SER A 254 9.01 -9.55 -1.04
CA SER A 254 9.86 -8.36 -1.15
C SER A 254 11.31 -8.62 -0.76
N SER A 255 11.52 -9.46 0.26
CA SER A 255 12.85 -9.85 0.72
C SER A 255 13.55 -10.82 -0.23
N SER A 256 12.81 -11.61 -1.02
CA SER A 256 13.33 -12.78 -1.77
C SER A 256 14.02 -12.48 -3.12
N GLY A 257 13.81 -11.30 -3.71
CA GLY A 257 14.22 -11.00 -5.10
C GLY A 257 13.35 -11.71 -6.17
N ALA A 258 12.38 -12.53 -5.75
CA ALA A 258 11.35 -13.15 -6.58
C ALA A 258 10.04 -12.38 -6.44
N SER A 259 9.95 -11.17 -7.01
CA SER A 259 8.66 -10.52 -7.16
C SER A 259 7.86 -11.21 -8.26
N LEU A 260 6.54 -11.37 -8.08
CA LEU A 260 5.63 -11.87 -9.12
C LEU A 260 5.78 -11.07 -10.42
N GLN A 261 5.97 -9.76 -10.27
CA GLN A 261 6.20 -8.83 -11.38
C GLN A 261 7.40 -9.24 -12.26
N ASN A 262 8.49 -9.76 -11.67
CA ASN A 262 9.66 -10.20 -12.45
C ASN A 262 9.36 -11.41 -13.36
N PHE A 263 8.40 -12.26 -12.99
CA PHE A 263 7.96 -13.39 -13.81
C PHE A 263 6.94 -12.96 -14.87
N LEU A 264 5.98 -12.11 -14.49
CA LEU A 264 4.98 -11.56 -15.42
C LEU A 264 5.58 -10.61 -16.47
N PHE A 265 6.82 -10.17 -16.28
CA PHE A 265 7.54 -9.33 -17.25
C PHE A 265 8.43 -10.14 -18.21
N VAL A 266 8.46 -11.47 -18.12
CA VAL A 266 9.28 -12.29 -19.03
C VAL A 266 8.67 -12.29 -20.45
N PRO A 267 9.47 -12.03 -21.51
CA PRO A 267 8.98 -12.11 -22.88
C PRO A 267 8.38 -13.48 -23.20
N GLY A 268 7.11 -13.51 -23.63
CA GLY A 268 6.37 -14.72 -23.99
C GLY A 268 5.68 -15.43 -22.81
N ILE A 269 5.68 -14.83 -21.61
CA ILE A 269 5.01 -15.42 -20.42
C ILE A 269 3.52 -15.70 -20.65
N TYR A 270 2.83 -14.88 -21.44
CA TYR A 270 1.39 -15.01 -21.68
C TYR A 270 1.02 -16.28 -22.49
N ASP A 271 1.97 -16.90 -23.18
CA ASP A 271 1.78 -18.22 -23.78
C ASP A 271 1.90 -19.38 -22.75
N VAL A 272 2.52 -19.11 -21.60
CA VAL A 272 2.75 -20.06 -20.51
C VAL A 272 1.62 -20.04 -19.47
N LEU A 273 1.05 -18.85 -19.18
CA LEU A 273 0.01 -18.69 -18.14
C LEU A 273 -1.22 -19.59 -18.36
N PRO A 274 -1.74 -19.80 -19.59
CA PRO A 274 -2.83 -20.74 -19.81
C PRO A 274 -2.46 -22.20 -19.49
N LEU A 275 -1.20 -22.59 -19.68
CA LEU A 275 -0.72 -23.94 -19.33
C LEU A 275 -0.63 -24.09 -17.80
N LEU A 276 -0.15 -23.06 -17.10
CA LEU A 276 -0.10 -23.03 -15.65
C LEU A 276 -1.52 -23.10 -15.05
N ALA A 277 -2.46 -22.30 -15.58
CA ALA A 277 -3.84 -22.23 -15.11
C ALA A 277 -4.59 -23.56 -15.25
N LYS A 278 -4.28 -24.40 -16.26
CA LYS A 278 -4.89 -25.74 -16.41
C LYS A 278 -4.66 -26.65 -15.20
N GLY A 279 -3.55 -26.47 -14.48
CA GLY A 279 -3.26 -27.23 -13.26
C GLY A 279 -3.88 -26.64 -11.99
N GLY A 280 -4.58 -25.51 -12.08
CA GLY A 280 -5.27 -24.87 -10.96
C GLY A 280 -4.36 -24.70 -9.73
N LYS A 281 -4.90 -25.04 -8.55
CA LYS A 281 -4.19 -24.93 -7.26
C LYS A 281 -3.01 -25.90 -7.11
N GLU A 282 -2.96 -26.99 -7.87
CA GLU A 282 -1.84 -27.92 -7.83
C GLU A 282 -0.59 -27.33 -8.49
N SER A 283 -0.78 -26.58 -9.59
CA SER A 283 0.30 -25.91 -10.30
C SER A 283 0.60 -24.51 -9.77
N ASN A 284 -0.41 -23.78 -9.31
CA ASN A 284 -0.30 -22.43 -8.77
C ASN A 284 -1.05 -22.35 -7.43
N PRO A 285 -0.36 -22.35 -6.27
CA PRO A 285 -0.99 -22.19 -4.95
C PRO A 285 -1.84 -20.92 -4.79
N TYR A 286 -1.58 -19.90 -5.61
CA TYR A 286 -2.29 -18.62 -5.62
C TYR A 286 -3.40 -18.57 -6.68
N PHE A 287 -3.75 -19.70 -7.30
CA PHE A 287 -4.78 -19.76 -8.34
C PHE A 287 -6.14 -19.33 -7.80
N ILE A 288 -6.74 -18.36 -8.47
CA ILE A 288 -8.09 -17.88 -8.22
C ILE A 288 -9.03 -18.59 -9.22
N GLU A 289 -10.09 -19.22 -8.71
CA GLU A 289 -11.11 -19.84 -9.57
C GLU A 289 -11.92 -18.76 -10.30
N GLU A 290 -12.48 -19.08 -11.46
CA GLU A 290 -13.23 -18.10 -12.29
C GLU A 290 -14.39 -17.43 -11.53
N GLN A 291 -15.14 -18.18 -10.74
CA GLN A 291 -16.25 -17.64 -9.92
C GLN A 291 -15.78 -16.69 -8.82
N ASP A 292 -14.61 -16.97 -8.23
CA ASP A 292 -14.01 -16.12 -7.21
C ASP A 292 -13.47 -14.84 -7.87
N ALA A 293 -12.85 -14.95 -9.06
CA ALA A 293 -12.39 -13.80 -9.84
C ALA A 293 -13.56 -12.88 -10.21
N ASP A 294 -14.69 -13.42 -10.68
CA ASP A 294 -15.90 -12.66 -10.95
C ASP A 294 -16.39 -11.87 -9.73
N THR A 295 -16.43 -12.54 -8.57
CA THR A 295 -16.89 -11.93 -7.31
C THR A 295 -15.93 -10.84 -6.84
N LEU A 296 -14.63 -11.12 -6.84
CA LEU A 296 -13.57 -10.16 -6.48
C LEU A 296 -13.67 -8.88 -7.32
N VAL A 297 -13.69 -9.03 -8.65
CA VAL A 297 -13.73 -7.89 -9.57
C VAL A 297 -14.99 -7.06 -9.37
N LYS A 298 -16.16 -7.71 -9.32
CA LYS A 298 -17.44 -7.04 -9.15
C LYS A 298 -17.52 -6.25 -7.84
N ASP A 299 -17.14 -6.86 -6.72
CA ASP A 299 -17.32 -6.25 -5.40
C ASP A 299 -16.30 -5.12 -5.18
N ILE A 300 -15.07 -5.26 -5.66
CA ILE A 300 -14.06 -4.19 -5.60
C ILE A 300 -14.46 -3.01 -6.47
N ILE A 301 -14.92 -3.23 -7.72
CA ILE A 301 -15.41 -2.13 -8.56
C ILE A 301 -16.60 -1.44 -7.90
N SER A 302 -17.55 -2.22 -7.35
CA SER A 302 -18.70 -1.66 -6.65
C SER A 302 -18.27 -0.80 -5.45
N ALA A 303 -17.23 -1.20 -4.72
CA ALA A 303 -16.68 -0.44 -3.61
C ALA A 303 -16.00 0.86 -4.09
N VAL A 304 -15.22 0.80 -5.16
CA VAL A 304 -14.61 1.98 -5.79
C VAL A 304 -15.68 2.95 -6.28
N ASP A 305 -16.68 2.48 -7.05
CA ASP A 305 -17.79 3.31 -7.54
C ASP A 305 -18.58 3.93 -6.38
N LEU A 306 -18.83 3.17 -5.32
CA LEU A 306 -19.53 3.68 -4.13
C LEU A 306 -18.69 4.76 -3.43
N ARG A 307 -17.38 4.54 -3.24
CA ARG A 307 -16.46 5.53 -2.66
C ARG A 307 -16.43 6.82 -3.49
N VAL A 308 -16.36 6.70 -4.80
CA VAL A 308 -16.32 7.86 -5.72
C VAL A 308 -17.65 8.63 -5.68
N THR A 309 -18.78 7.93 -5.69
CA THR A 309 -20.11 8.59 -5.80
C THR A 309 -20.68 9.06 -4.47
N LYS A 310 -20.30 8.43 -3.35
CA LYS A 310 -20.85 8.68 -2.02
C LYS A 310 -19.81 9.12 -0.99
N GLY A 311 -18.54 9.20 -1.36
CA GLY A 311 -17.44 9.52 -0.44
C GLY A 311 -17.14 8.37 0.52
N GLN A 312 -16.42 8.68 1.60
CA GLN A 312 -16.15 7.71 2.68
C GLN A 312 -17.45 7.18 3.27
N GLN A 313 -17.61 5.87 3.30
CA GLN A 313 -18.74 5.20 3.95
C GLN A 313 -18.34 4.91 5.39
N ARG A 314 -18.64 5.86 6.26
CA ARG A 314 -18.48 5.70 7.71
C ARG A 314 -19.56 4.75 8.23
N ARG A 315 -19.18 3.80 9.09
CA ARG A 315 -20.12 2.96 9.85
C ARG A 315 -21.01 3.81 10.73
N LEU A 316 -20.49 4.93 11.20
CA LEU A 316 -21.18 5.97 11.94
C LEU A 316 -21.21 7.23 11.11
N PRO A 317 -22.30 7.49 10.36
CA PRO A 317 -22.46 8.79 9.72
C PRO A 317 -22.35 9.88 10.79
N PRO A 318 -21.56 10.96 10.58
CA PRO A 318 -21.35 11.97 11.60
C PRO A 318 -22.64 12.57 12.14
N ARG A 319 -23.76 12.51 11.41
CA ARG A 319 -25.05 13.09 11.83
C ARG A 319 -25.97 12.14 12.60
N GLU A 320 -25.68 10.84 12.68
CA GLU A 320 -26.61 9.85 13.25
C GLU A 320 -26.37 9.51 14.73
N ALA A 321 -25.13 9.56 15.23
CA ALA A 321 -24.82 9.30 16.63
C ALA A 321 -24.91 10.59 17.48
N GLY A 322 -25.49 10.58 18.68
CA GLY A 322 -25.47 11.77 19.56
C GLY A 322 -24.05 12.12 20.04
N TRP A 323 -23.78 13.36 20.42
CA TRP A 323 -22.46 13.73 21.00
C TRP A 323 -22.15 12.95 22.29
N GLU A 324 -23.16 12.73 23.15
CA GLU A 324 -23.00 11.92 24.37
C GLU A 324 -22.55 10.49 24.04
N ASP A 325 -23.24 9.82 23.10
CA ASP A 325 -22.88 8.48 22.62
C ASP A 325 -21.47 8.43 22.01
N LEU A 326 -21.13 9.40 21.14
CA LEU A 326 -19.82 9.47 20.50
C LEU A 326 -18.69 9.61 21.52
N LEU A 327 -18.83 10.52 22.49
CA LEU A 327 -17.81 10.76 23.50
C LEU A 327 -17.70 9.60 24.50
N GLU A 328 -18.82 8.97 24.86
CA GLU A 328 -18.82 7.75 25.69
C GLU A 328 -18.08 6.61 24.99
N ARG A 329 -18.37 6.37 23.70
CA ARG A 329 -17.71 5.33 22.90
C ARG A 329 -16.24 5.62 22.69
N LEU A 330 -15.87 6.87 22.43
CA LEU A 330 -14.48 7.31 22.35
C LEU A 330 -13.74 6.94 23.65
N ALA A 331 -14.29 7.34 24.81
CA ALA A 331 -13.65 7.12 26.10
C ALA A 331 -13.58 5.64 26.48
N GLN A 332 -14.68 4.90 26.35
CA GLN A 332 -14.73 3.46 26.67
C GLN A 332 -13.80 2.65 25.75
N GLY A 333 -13.82 2.96 24.45
CA GLY A 333 -12.97 2.30 23.49
C GLY A 333 -11.49 2.62 23.73
N ALA A 334 -11.14 3.90 23.91
CA ALA A 334 -9.78 4.35 24.21
C ALA A 334 -9.22 3.66 25.46
N TRP A 335 -10.01 3.60 26.53
CA TRP A 335 -9.64 2.85 27.73
C TRP A 335 -9.43 1.36 27.45
N THR A 336 -10.22 0.76 26.58
CA THR A 336 -10.12 -0.67 26.25
C THR A 336 -8.82 -0.98 25.49
N VAL A 337 -8.46 -0.16 24.51
CA VAL A 337 -7.29 -0.42 23.63
C VAL A 337 -5.96 0.12 24.17
N ASN A 338 -5.99 1.08 25.10
CA ASN A 338 -4.79 1.74 25.63
C ASN A 338 -4.79 1.90 27.17
N SER A 339 -5.37 0.95 27.90
CA SER A 339 -5.53 1.05 29.36
C SER A 339 -4.21 1.23 30.13
N ARG A 340 -3.10 0.69 29.60
CA ARG A 340 -1.80 0.72 30.27
C ARG A 340 -1.23 2.14 30.32
N GLU A 341 -1.27 2.84 29.19
CA GLU A 341 -0.78 4.22 29.12
C GLU A 341 -1.64 5.14 29.98
N TYR A 342 -2.97 5.03 29.90
CA TYR A 342 -3.88 5.82 30.73
C TYR A 342 -3.69 5.58 32.23
N LYS A 343 -3.44 4.34 32.66
CA LYS A 343 -3.05 4.06 34.06
C LYS A 343 -1.69 4.67 34.42
N GLY A 344 -0.75 4.69 33.48
CA GLY A 344 0.53 5.38 33.62
C GLY A 344 0.38 6.90 33.80
N MET A 345 -0.65 7.48 33.19
CA MET A 345 -1.06 8.88 33.37
C MET A 345 -1.84 9.13 34.66
N GLY A 346 -2.20 8.07 35.40
CA GLY A 346 -2.93 8.16 36.68
C GLY A 346 -4.45 8.10 36.57
N PHE A 347 -5.01 7.65 35.44
CA PHE A 347 -6.45 7.48 35.29
C PHE A 347 -6.92 6.13 35.84
N GLU A 348 -8.12 6.11 36.42
CA GLU A 348 -8.70 4.93 37.04
C GLU A 348 -9.78 4.29 36.16
N SER A 349 -10.36 5.06 35.24
CA SER A 349 -11.48 4.64 34.41
C SER A 349 -11.55 5.39 33.08
N ALA A 350 -12.40 4.88 32.17
CA ALA A 350 -12.74 5.57 30.93
C ALA A 350 -13.33 6.97 31.15
N ALA A 351 -14.07 7.20 32.23
CA ALA A 351 -14.68 8.50 32.52
C ALA A 351 -13.62 9.60 32.72
N ASP A 352 -12.42 9.23 33.18
CA ASP A 352 -11.31 10.16 33.40
C ASP A 352 -10.67 10.64 32.09
N ILE A 353 -11.01 10.02 30.95
CA ILE A 353 -10.51 10.43 29.63
C ILE A 353 -11.21 11.72 29.17
N LEU A 354 -12.47 11.92 29.52
CA LEU A 354 -13.22 13.12 29.13
C LEU A 354 -12.96 14.26 30.12
N PHE A 355 -12.90 15.50 29.61
CA PHE A 355 -12.88 16.67 30.48
C PHE A 355 -14.29 16.98 31.00
N PRO A 356 -14.41 17.66 32.16
CA PRO A 356 -15.68 18.22 32.59
C PRO A 356 -16.31 19.09 31.49
N PRO A 357 -17.64 19.15 31.39
CA PRO A 357 -18.31 20.02 30.43
C PRO A 357 -18.02 21.50 30.69
N ALA A 358 -17.90 22.27 29.62
CA ALA A 358 -17.79 23.72 29.67
C ALA A 358 -19.15 24.37 29.96
N THR A 359 -19.12 25.45 30.71
CA THR A 359 -20.30 26.28 30.98
C THR A 359 -20.55 27.28 29.85
N GLU A 360 -21.80 27.72 29.66
CA GLU A 360 -22.10 28.76 28.67
C GLU A 360 -21.31 30.06 28.93
N ALA A 361 -21.02 30.39 30.19
CA ALA A 361 -20.23 31.57 30.51
C ALA A 361 -18.78 31.46 30.04
N GLU A 362 -18.19 30.27 30.07
CA GLU A 362 -16.84 30.01 29.55
C GLU A 362 -16.84 30.06 28.01
N ILE A 363 -17.85 29.47 27.37
CA ILE A 363 -18.02 29.53 25.91
C ILE A 363 -18.19 30.98 25.45
N GLU A 364 -19.06 31.76 26.10
CA GLU A 364 -19.30 33.17 25.79
C GLU A 364 -18.03 34.02 26.01
N ALA A 365 -17.24 33.72 27.03
CA ALA A 365 -15.98 34.42 27.29
C ALA A 365 -14.97 34.19 26.16
N VAL A 366 -14.83 32.93 25.72
CA VAL A 366 -13.95 32.56 24.61
C VAL A 366 -14.44 33.18 23.30
N GLU A 367 -15.74 33.14 23.00
CA GLU A 367 -16.28 33.74 21.78
C GLU A 367 -16.10 35.27 21.74
N LYS A 368 -16.11 35.92 22.92
CA LYS A 368 -15.86 37.36 23.02
C LYS A 368 -14.40 37.71 22.69
N ASP A 369 -13.46 36.85 23.06
CA ASP A 369 -12.03 37.09 22.88
C ASP A 369 -11.54 36.60 21.50
N HIS A 370 -12.17 35.56 20.95
CA HIS A 370 -11.67 34.80 19.80
C HIS A 370 -12.67 34.63 18.64
N GLY A 371 -13.85 35.26 18.74
CA GLY A 371 -14.90 35.17 17.72
C GLY A 371 -15.77 33.93 17.85
N GLU A 372 -16.81 33.84 17.01
CA GLU A 372 -17.78 32.75 17.08
C GLU A 372 -17.12 31.38 16.85
N LEU A 373 -17.33 30.47 17.80
CA LEU A 373 -16.87 29.09 17.72
C LEU A 373 -17.84 28.25 16.87
N PRO A 374 -17.35 27.19 16.20
CA PRO A 374 -18.22 26.28 15.44
C PRO A 374 -19.32 25.68 16.30
N ALA A 375 -20.54 25.58 15.75
CA ALA A 375 -21.71 25.15 16.50
C ALA A 375 -21.61 23.70 17.03
N ASP A 376 -21.10 22.78 16.21
CA ASP A 376 -20.92 21.38 16.62
C ASP A 376 -19.81 21.24 17.67
N PHE A 377 -18.74 22.04 17.59
CA PHE A 377 -17.70 22.10 18.61
C PHE A 377 -18.25 22.63 19.94
N LYS A 378 -19.10 23.67 19.92
CA LYS A 378 -19.83 24.14 21.10
C LYS A 378 -20.69 23.04 21.72
N ASP A 379 -21.41 22.28 20.90
CA ASP A 379 -22.23 21.17 21.37
C ASP A 379 -21.38 20.04 22.00
N MET A 380 -20.19 19.78 21.48
CA MET A 380 -19.24 18.86 22.09
C MET A 380 -18.79 19.36 23.48
N VAL A 381 -18.32 20.61 23.57
CA VAL A 381 -17.74 21.13 24.83
C VAL A 381 -18.77 21.27 25.95
N ARG A 382 -20.06 21.45 25.61
CA ARG A 382 -21.19 21.38 26.57
C ARG A 382 -21.38 20.01 27.23
N ILE A 383 -20.84 18.94 26.62
CA ILE A 383 -20.91 17.58 27.16
C ILE A 383 -19.57 17.21 27.80
N ALA A 384 -18.47 17.46 27.08
CA ALA A 384 -17.12 17.34 27.60
C ALA A 384 -16.24 18.37 26.91
N ASN A 385 -15.54 19.23 27.68
CA ASN A 385 -14.69 20.28 27.14
C ASN A 385 -13.44 19.76 26.39
N GLY A 386 -13.39 18.49 26.03
CA GLY A 386 -12.23 17.86 25.42
C GLY A 386 -12.09 16.42 25.88
N TYR A 387 -11.00 15.79 25.48
CA TYR A 387 -10.66 14.42 25.84
C TYR A 387 -9.14 14.24 25.88
N ARG A 388 -8.65 13.23 26.60
CA ARG A 388 -7.23 12.93 26.80
C ARG A 388 -6.77 11.81 25.88
N GLY A 389 -5.65 12.02 25.18
CA GLY A 389 -5.00 11.01 24.34
C GLY A 389 -3.76 10.40 25.00
N GLY A 390 -3.08 9.54 24.25
CA GLY A 390 -1.74 9.05 24.57
C GLY A 390 -0.64 9.85 23.86
N ARG A 391 0.62 9.47 24.06
CA ARG A 391 1.78 10.12 23.45
C ARG A 391 1.70 10.13 21.93
N TYR A 392 1.32 8.99 21.34
CA TYR A 392 1.07 8.83 19.91
C TYR A 392 -0.40 8.51 19.60
N PHE A 393 -1.21 8.26 20.63
CA PHE A 393 -2.59 7.83 20.50
C PHE A 393 -3.56 9.02 20.55
N LEU A 394 -4.48 9.09 19.59
CA LEU A 394 -5.47 10.17 19.45
C LEU A 394 -4.87 11.60 19.41
N ALA A 395 -3.61 11.71 18.99
CA ALA A 395 -2.84 12.94 18.89
C ALA A 395 -2.78 13.74 20.22
N GLY A 396 -2.61 13.05 21.36
CA GLY A 396 -2.56 13.70 22.69
C GLY A 396 -3.92 14.12 23.26
N GLY A 397 -4.98 14.07 22.44
CA GLY A 397 -6.30 14.60 22.79
C GLY A 397 -6.33 16.13 22.83
N MET A 398 -7.52 16.72 23.02
CA MET A 398 -7.71 18.17 22.97
C MET A 398 -8.26 18.73 24.28
N THR A 399 -7.80 19.91 24.69
CA THR A 399 -8.29 20.65 25.89
C THR A 399 -9.57 21.48 25.62
N GLY A 400 -10.12 21.38 24.40
CA GLY A 400 -11.28 22.12 23.93
C GLY A 400 -11.12 23.62 24.07
N ILE A 401 -11.97 24.28 24.87
CA ILE A 401 -11.92 25.74 25.01
C ILE A 401 -11.08 26.24 26.18
N GLN A 402 -10.47 25.35 26.98
CA GLN A 402 -9.69 25.78 28.15
C GLN A 402 -8.36 26.43 27.76
N ASP A 403 -7.70 25.90 26.73
CA ASP A 403 -6.40 26.37 26.24
C ASP A 403 -6.47 26.64 24.73
N ILE A 404 -7.53 27.35 24.32
CA ILE A 404 -7.71 27.81 22.95
C ILE A 404 -7.20 29.25 22.81
N ALA A 405 -6.42 29.51 21.76
CA ALA A 405 -5.86 30.84 21.49
C ALA A 405 -5.66 31.05 19.98
N PRO A 406 -5.48 32.30 19.51
CA PRO A 406 -5.00 32.54 18.16
C PRO A 406 -3.64 31.87 17.94
N SER A 407 -3.51 31.15 16.82
CA SER A 407 -2.26 30.53 16.38
C SER A 407 -1.25 31.61 15.99
N ASP A 408 0.02 31.40 16.38
CA ASP A 408 1.14 32.20 15.90
C ASP A 408 1.51 31.86 14.43
N SER A 409 1.14 30.66 13.97
CA SER A 409 1.27 30.25 12.56
C SER A 409 0.08 30.74 11.75
N PRO A 410 0.31 31.47 10.64
CA PRO A 410 -0.75 32.02 9.83
C PRO A 410 -1.23 30.99 8.76
N LEU A 411 -2.37 31.25 8.11
CA LEU A 411 -3.02 30.26 7.21
C LEU A 411 -2.20 29.96 5.95
N GLU A 412 -1.36 30.90 5.53
CA GLU A 412 -0.47 30.83 4.38
C GLU A 412 0.53 29.67 4.51
N GLU A 413 0.87 29.23 5.73
CA GLU A 413 1.76 28.09 5.93
C GLU A 413 1.14 26.75 5.48
N VAL A 414 -0.19 26.69 5.38
CA VAL A 414 -0.96 25.45 5.12
C VAL A 414 -2.01 25.61 4.01
N GLU A 415 -2.03 26.74 3.30
CA GLU A 415 -3.07 27.11 2.33
C GLU A 415 -3.28 26.07 1.22
N TYR A 416 -2.19 25.47 0.73
CA TYR A 416 -2.20 24.52 -0.37
C TYR A 416 -3.04 23.28 -0.04
N ASP A 417 -3.11 22.89 1.23
CA ASP A 417 -3.89 21.75 1.70
C ASP A 417 -5.41 22.04 1.71
N PHE A 418 -5.79 23.33 1.68
CA PHE A 418 -7.18 23.78 1.76
C PHE A 418 -7.78 24.26 0.43
N TYR A 419 -6.99 24.48 -0.62
CA TYR A 419 -7.51 24.89 -1.94
C TYR A 419 -8.55 23.91 -2.49
N SER A 420 -8.24 22.61 -2.47
CA SER A 420 -9.17 21.56 -2.91
C SER A 420 -10.45 21.47 -2.07
N ARG A 421 -10.47 22.12 -0.90
CA ARG A 421 -11.59 22.14 0.04
C ARG A 421 -12.41 23.42 -0.03
N GLY A 422 -12.04 24.36 -0.91
CA GLY A 422 -12.79 25.59 -1.14
C GLY A 422 -12.13 26.84 -0.55
N LEU A 423 -10.84 26.82 -0.18
CA LEU A 423 -10.09 28.06 0.08
C LEU A 423 -9.75 28.74 -1.25
N LYS A 424 -9.92 30.06 -1.35
CA LYS A 424 -9.52 30.81 -2.56
C LYS A 424 -8.01 30.89 -2.68
N GLU A 425 -7.50 30.69 -3.89
CA GLU A 425 -6.12 31.03 -4.24
C GLU A 425 -6.02 32.55 -4.48
N ILE A 426 -5.32 33.27 -3.60
CA ILE A 426 -5.16 34.73 -3.67
C ILE A 426 -3.69 35.13 -3.57
N GLU A 427 -3.32 36.25 -4.18
CA GLU A 427 -2.02 36.89 -3.93
C GLU A 427 -2.14 37.81 -2.69
N GLY A 428 -1.50 37.42 -1.58
CA GLY A 428 -1.43 38.19 -0.34
C GLY A 428 -1.95 37.44 0.89
N ASP A 429 -2.05 38.14 2.03
CA ASP A 429 -2.41 37.52 3.31
C ASP A 429 -3.92 37.23 3.41
N TYR A 430 -4.27 36.10 3.99
CA TYR A 430 -5.65 35.77 4.37
C TYR A 430 -6.10 36.63 5.55
N SER A 431 -7.40 36.94 5.56
CA SER A 431 -7.99 37.71 6.66
C SER A 431 -8.28 36.82 7.88
N GLY A 432 -8.02 37.33 9.09
CA GLY A 432 -8.39 36.67 10.35
C GLY A 432 -7.25 35.89 11.00
N TYR A 433 -7.59 35.04 11.97
CA TYR A 433 -6.64 34.18 12.68
C TYR A 433 -7.20 32.76 12.81
N ILE A 434 -6.30 31.80 12.76
CA ILE A 434 -6.57 30.39 13.08
C ILE A 434 -6.61 30.26 14.60
N LEU A 435 -7.46 29.38 15.12
CA LEU A 435 -7.44 29.01 16.52
C LEU A 435 -6.60 27.76 16.70
N GLN A 436 -5.65 27.82 17.64
CA GLN A 436 -4.88 26.70 18.15
C GLN A 436 -5.51 26.19 19.44
N ILE A 437 -5.57 24.88 19.60
CA ILE A 437 -6.00 24.19 20.81
C ILE A 437 -4.84 23.31 21.27
N GLU A 438 -4.44 23.47 22.53
CA GLU A 438 -3.36 22.68 23.11
C GLU A 438 -3.76 21.19 23.25
N PRO A 439 -2.78 20.28 23.12
CA PRO A 439 -3.02 18.88 23.41
C PRO A 439 -3.28 18.66 24.90
N ALA A 440 -4.12 17.67 25.21
CA ALA A 440 -4.50 17.37 26.60
C ALA A 440 -3.46 16.57 27.39
N SER A 441 -2.42 16.06 26.73
CA SER A 441 -1.38 15.22 27.31
C SER A 441 -0.06 15.42 26.54
N GLU A 442 1.08 15.05 27.14
CA GLU A 442 2.36 15.05 26.42
C GLU A 442 2.24 14.13 25.20
N CYS A 443 2.51 14.67 24.01
CA CYS A 443 2.13 14.02 22.76
C CYS A 443 3.10 14.28 21.61
N ASP A 444 4.40 14.25 21.89
CA ASP A 444 5.47 14.38 20.89
C ASP A 444 5.28 15.55 19.89
N GLY A 445 4.65 16.64 20.35
CA GLY A 445 4.45 17.86 19.57
C GLY A 445 3.20 17.92 18.69
N TYR A 446 2.19 17.06 18.87
CA TYR A 446 0.87 17.27 18.25
C TYR A 446 0.20 18.56 18.74
N VAL A 447 -0.42 19.28 17.81
CA VAL A 447 -1.21 20.50 18.06
C VAL A 447 -2.48 20.47 17.21
N HIS A 448 -3.58 20.98 17.74
CA HIS A 448 -4.89 21.02 17.08
C HIS A 448 -5.24 22.44 16.61
N PHE A 449 -5.95 22.54 15.48
CA PHE A 449 -6.27 23.83 14.88
C PHE A 449 -7.69 23.87 14.30
N ILE A 450 -8.29 25.06 14.31
CA ILE A 450 -9.59 25.39 13.72
C ILE A 450 -9.45 26.66 12.87
N ILE A 451 -9.93 26.63 11.62
CA ILE A 451 -10.22 27.86 10.86
C ILE A 451 -11.63 28.31 11.25
N PRO A 452 -11.83 29.42 11.96
CA PRO A 452 -13.17 29.82 12.43
C PRO A 452 -14.16 30.02 11.28
N PRO A 453 -15.48 29.82 11.48
CA PRO A 453 -16.47 29.90 10.40
C PRO A 453 -16.45 31.24 9.65
N ALA A 454 -16.28 32.35 10.37
CA ALA A 454 -16.19 33.68 9.76
C ALA A 454 -14.93 33.82 8.88
N MET A 455 -13.80 33.27 9.32
CA MET A 455 -12.55 33.26 8.57
C MET A 455 -12.64 32.36 7.34
N TRP A 456 -13.20 31.15 7.50
CA TRP A 456 -13.38 30.22 6.40
C TRP A 456 -14.28 30.80 5.32
N LYS A 457 -15.38 31.45 5.71
CA LYS A 457 -16.28 32.12 4.78
C LYS A 457 -15.65 33.31 4.06
N ALA A 458 -14.88 34.13 4.78
CA ALA A 458 -14.26 35.33 4.21
C ALA A 458 -13.21 34.97 3.14
N ASN A 459 -12.43 33.92 3.39
CA ASN A 459 -11.32 33.51 2.53
C ASN A 459 -11.71 32.37 1.56
N GLY A 460 -12.85 31.73 1.76
CA GLY A 460 -13.34 30.62 0.94
C GLY A 460 -14.03 31.05 -0.36
N GLU A 461 -14.16 30.09 -1.28
CA GLU A 461 -14.87 30.22 -2.55
C GLU A 461 -16.36 30.52 -2.33
N GLU A 462 -17.07 30.94 -3.40
CA GLU A 462 -18.52 31.19 -3.34
C GLU A 462 -19.34 29.95 -2.92
N SER A 463 -18.76 28.75 -3.10
CA SER A 463 -19.34 27.46 -2.73
C SER A 463 -19.38 27.22 -1.22
N VAL A 464 -18.51 27.89 -0.44
CA VAL A 464 -18.42 27.76 1.01
C VAL A 464 -19.65 28.34 1.68
N LYS A 465 -20.32 27.56 2.53
CA LYS A 465 -21.56 27.97 3.20
C LYS A 465 -21.27 28.63 4.54
N ASP A 466 -22.21 29.46 4.97
CA ASP A 466 -22.13 30.11 6.27
C ASP A 466 -22.18 29.05 7.38
N GLY A 467 -21.26 29.17 8.35
CA GLY A 467 -21.11 28.21 9.44
C GLY A 467 -20.19 27.01 9.15
N GLU A 468 -19.75 26.83 7.90
CA GLU A 468 -18.70 25.84 7.58
C GLU A 468 -17.34 26.30 8.13
N TYR A 469 -16.50 25.34 8.52
CA TYR A 469 -15.18 25.57 9.08
C TYR A 469 -14.26 24.41 8.71
N GLN A 470 -13.00 24.46 9.11
CA GLN A 470 -12.07 23.34 8.96
C GLN A 470 -11.35 23.06 10.27
N TYR A 471 -11.04 21.79 10.51
CA TYR A 471 -10.30 21.32 11.69
C TYR A 471 -9.15 20.42 11.26
N TRP A 472 -7.99 20.55 11.88
CA TRP A 472 -6.87 19.64 11.64
C TRP A 472 -6.00 19.49 12.88
N TYR A 473 -5.11 18.50 12.82
CA TYR A 473 -3.95 18.47 13.71
C TYR A 473 -2.69 18.16 12.91
N SER A 474 -1.55 18.51 13.49
CA SER A 474 -0.23 18.17 12.97
C SER A 474 0.80 18.10 14.09
N ALA A 475 1.92 17.44 13.81
CA ALA A 475 3.16 17.53 14.57
C ALA A 475 4.28 17.91 13.59
N SER A 476 5.39 18.47 14.08
CA SER A 476 6.51 18.91 13.21
C SER A 476 7.13 17.79 12.36
N TRP A 477 6.98 16.53 12.80
CA TRP A 477 7.46 15.34 12.12
C TRP A 477 6.36 14.57 11.38
N SER A 478 5.09 14.96 11.53
CA SER A 478 3.95 14.32 10.86
C SER A 478 3.35 15.24 9.79
N GLY A 479 2.70 14.64 8.78
CA GLY A 479 1.85 15.42 7.87
C GLY A 479 0.63 16.03 8.57
N LEU A 480 -0.11 16.87 7.86
CA LEU A 480 -1.40 17.39 8.30
C LEU A 480 -2.49 16.32 8.14
N THR A 481 -3.35 16.19 9.15
CA THR A 481 -4.59 15.41 9.03
C THR A 481 -5.79 16.33 9.18
N ILE A 482 -6.62 16.42 8.13
CA ILE A 482 -7.62 17.50 7.97
C ILE A 482 -9.04 16.95 7.85
N TRP A 483 -9.97 17.56 8.58
CA TRP A 483 -11.40 17.28 8.61
C TRP A 483 -12.25 18.53 8.35
N ASN A 484 -13.48 18.31 7.89
CA ASN A 484 -14.46 19.41 7.73
C ASN A 484 -15.05 19.87 9.07
N SER A 485 -14.87 19.10 10.14
CA SER A 485 -15.34 19.43 11.48
C SER A 485 -14.60 18.63 12.55
N VAL A 486 -14.63 19.12 13.80
CA VAL A 486 -14.20 18.38 14.99
C VAL A 486 -14.99 17.08 15.11
N ARG A 487 -16.28 17.13 14.81
CA ARG A 487 -17.16 15.96 14.83
C ARG A 487 -16.70 14.87 13.87
N ASP A 488 -16.32 15.23 12.65
CA ASP A 488 -15.77 14.27 11.70
C ASP A 488 -14.49 13.62 12.23
N SER A 489 -13.64 14.37 12.94
CA SER A 489 -12.44 13.80 13.57
C SER A 489 -12.78 12.83 14.70
N ILE A 490 -13.75 13.16 15.56
CA ILE A 490 -14.16 12.28 16.67
C ILE A 490 -14.78 10.99 16.14
N VAL A 491 -15.63 11.07 15.12
CA VAL A 491 -16.24 9.89 14.49
C VAL A 491 -15.17 8.96 13.94
N GLU A 492 -14.18 9.49 13.22
CA GLU A 492 -13.10 8.69 12.65
C GLU A 492 -12.26 8.02 13.75
N LYS A 493 -11.98 8.72 14.85
CA LYS A 493 -11.30 8.15 16.02
C LYS A 493 -12.10 7.04 16.69
N VAL A 494 -13.41 7.21 16.85
CA VAL A 494 -14.29 6.15 17.40
C VAL A 494 -14.28 4.92 16.51
N GLU A 495 -14.44 5.09 15.19
CA GLU A 495 -14.42 3.98 14.24
C GLU A 495 -13.09 3.24 14.23
N TYR A 496 -11.97 3.97 14.29
CA TYR A 496 -10.62 3.41 14.41
C TYR A 496 -10.48 2.54 15.66
N ILE A 497 -10.86 3.08 16.82
CA ILE A 497 -10.79 2.37 18.10
C ILE A 497 -11.67 1.12 18.09
N GLU A 498 -12.91 1.22 17.61
CA GLU A 498 -13.82 0.09 17.54
C GLU A 498 -13.32 -1.00 16.60
N GLN A 499 -12.67 -0.61 15.50
CA GLN A 499 -11.99 -1.55 14.62
C GLN A 499 -10.83 -2.26 15.33
N LEU A 500 -9.97 -1.54 16.05
CA LEU A 500 -8.89 -2.15 16.83
C LEU A 500 -9.44 -3.20 17.82
N ILE A 501 -10.53 -2.88 18.50
CA ILE A 501 -11.21 -3.80 19.43
C ILE A 501 -11.73 -5.04 18.70
N GLU A 502 -12.40 -4.87 17.56
CA GLU A 502 -12.90 -5.98 16.72
C GLU A 502 -11.78 -6.92 16.27
N GLU A 503 -10.63 -6.35 15.92
CA GLU A 503 -9.44 -7.09 15.46
C GLU A 503 -8.64 -7.70 16.61
N GLY A 504 -9.02 -7.42 17.86
CA GLY A 504 -8.33 -7.89 19.07
C GLY A 504 -6.97 -7.23 19.29
N GLY A 505 -6.69 -6.11 18.59
CA GLY A 505 -5.47 -5.34 18.71
C GLY A 505 -5.49 -4.42 19.94
N ARG A 506 -4.30 -3.96 20.32
CA ARG A 506 -4.10 -2.94 21.34
C ARG A 506 -3.00 -1.98 20.93
N GLU A 507 -3.11 -0.73 21.40
CA GLU A 507 -2.08 0.30 21.16
C GLU A 507 -0.90 0.15 22.13
N ASP A 508 -1.07 -0.57 23.24
CA ASP A 508 -0.01 -0.78 24.23
C ASP A 508 0.94 -1.95 23.92
N ASP A 509 0.69 -2.69 22.84
CA ASP A 509 1.50 -3.85 22.43
C ASP A 509 2.83 -3.45 21.74
N ASP A 510 2.91 -2.27 21.13
CA ASP A 510 4.12 -1.81 20.41
C ASP A 510 5.27 -1.32 21.32
N TYR A 511 5.01 -1.18 22.63
CA TYR A 511 6.03 -0.80 23.61
C TYR A 511 6.96 -1.94 24.05
N GLU A 512 6.82 -3.17 23.54
CA GLU A 512 7.74 -4.28 23.86
C GLU A 512 9.06 -4.27 23.06
N SER A 513 9.27 -3.34 22.12
CA SER A 513 10.48 -3.32 21.28
C SER A 513 11.68 -2.53 21.84
N ASP A 514 11.51 -1.75 22.92
CA ASP A 514 12.58 -0.90 23.50
C ASP A 514 12.97 -1.27 24.95
N GLY A 515 12.83 -2.55 25.32
CA GLY A 515 13.23 -3.11 26.63
C GLY A 515 14.60 -3.77 26.66
#